data_AF-A0A951YIZ8-F1
#
_entry.id   AF-A0A951YIZ8-F1
#
_cell.length_a   1.000
_cell.length_b   1.000
_cell.length_c   1.000
_cell.angle_alpha   90.00
_cell.angle_beta   90.00
_cell.angle_gamma   90.00
#
_symmetry.space_group_name_H-M   'P 1'
#
loop_
_entity.id
_entity.type
_entity.pdbx_description
1 polymer ?
#
loop_
_entity_poly.entity_id
_entity_poly.type
_entity_poly.pdbx_seq_one_letter_code
_entity_poly.pdbx_strand_id
1 'polypeptide(L)'
;MTDEFEVAREARTPPPGPGTERRPAPLALPAGDDGGFEVNTDPMLFDASFEEGEDGHDRRFSLAIDHLKGTVKGRAYDNDVMRLRVGPGGYYTQSQRFPAAFFGDTARAKVSFVTEAEAAATVWEAVAHYRSEEARSLLCVYSGEEVPDFFLGYRVNDDQRYEIGHLTRAVPLHMRVLFEAAEVVPLVGARAGTVIYQRTRTGKHVVVRAPGRRRPLLLGAGLH
;
A
#
# COMPACT_ATOMS: atom_id res chain seq x y z
N MET A 1 1.13 -45.87 59.25
CA MET A 1 -0.10 -46.36 59.89
C MET A 1 -1.01 -45.15 60.01
N THR A 2 -1.85 -44.90 58.98
CA THR A 2 -3.32 -45.19 58.95
C THR A 2 -4.04 -44.47 60.10
N ASP A 3 -5.06 -43.64 59.88
CA ASP A 3 -6.21 -43.82 58.99
C ASP A 3 -6.85 -42.51 58.51
N GLU A 4 -7.63 -42.69 57.44
CA GLU A 4 -8.60 -41.79 56.80
C GLU A 4 -9.68 -41.28 57.77
N PHE A 5 -10.33 -40.16 57.44
CA PHE A 5 -11.81 -40.08 57.36
C PHE A 5 -12.23 -38.75 56.69
N GLU A 6 -12.92 -38.92 55.57
CA GLU A 6 -13.58 -37.92 54.75
C GLU A 6 -14.93 -37.51 55.39
N VAL A 7 -15.24 -36.21 55.45
CA VAL A 7 -16.63 -35.73 55.56
C VAL A 7 -16.81 -34.51 54.67
N ALA A 8 -17.46 -34.75 53.53
CA ALA A 8 -17.95 -33.73 52.62
C ALA A 8 -18.96 -32.79 53.33
N ARG A 9 -18.74 -31.48 53.19
CA ARG A 9 -19.77 -30.47 53.48
C ARG A 9 -20.16 -29.80 52.17
N GLU A 10 -21.41 -30.02 51.78
CA GLU A 10 -22.08 -29.33 50.68
C GLU A 10 -21.98 -27.81 50.86
N ALA A 11 -21.31 -27.15 49.92
CA ALA A 11 -21.36 -25.70 49.79
C ALA A 11 -22.65 -25.32 49.06
N ARG A 12 -23.59 -24.74 49.81
CA ARG A 12 -24.83 -24.16 49.26
C ARG A 12 -24.50 -23.02 48.30
N THR A 13 -24.96 -23.14 47.05
CA THR A 13 -24.90 -22.07 46.05
C THR A 13 -25.80 -20.90 46.46
N PRO A 14 -25.30 -19.65 46.51
CA PRO A 14 -26.15 -18.49 46.77
C PRO A 14 -27.01 -18.15 45.53
N PRO A 15 -28.20 -17.54 45.71
CA PRO A 15 -29.07 -17.19 44.59
C PRO A 15 -28.46 -16.07 43.73
N PRO A 16 -28.74 -16.05 42.41
CA PRO A 16 -28.21 -15.03 41.51
C PRO A 16 -28.83 -13.65 41.81
N GLY A 17 -27.98 -12.65 42.03
CA GLY A 17 -28.38 -11.25 42.12
C GLY A 17 -28.87 -10.69 40.77
N PRO A 18 -29.59 -9.55 40.77
CA PRO A 18 -30.17 -8.99 39.55
C PRO A 18 -29.08 -8.53 38.58
N GLY A 19 -29.36 -8.74 37.29
CA GLY A 19 -28.41 -8.69 36.19
C GLY A 19 -27.61 -7.40 36.12
N THR A 20 -26.29 -7.54 36.29
CA THR A 20 -25.35 -6.58 35.71
C THR A 20 -25.28 -6.92 34.23
N GLU A 21 -25.87 -6.08 33.38
CA GLU A 21 -25.59 -6.11 31.94
C GLU A 21 -24.07 -6.13 31.76
N ARG A 22 -23.54 -7.27 31.30
CA ARG A 22 -22.17 -7.34 30.83
C ARG A 22 -22.10 -6.43 29.63
N ARG A 23 -21.64 -5.18 29.82
CA ARG A 23 -21.12 -4.38 28.72
C ARG A 23 -20.19 -5.30 27.92
N PRO A 24 -20.40 -5.48 26.61
CA PRO A 24 -19.47 -6.26 25.82
C PRO A 24 -18.09 -5.65 26.04
N ALA A 25 -17.13 -6.48 26.45
CA ALA A 25 -15.74 -6.05 26.48
C ALA A 25 -15.43 -5.44 25.11
N PRO A 26 -14.78 -4.27 25.03
CA PRO A 26 -14.39 -3.72 23.75
C PRO A 26 -13.64 -4.82 23.00
N LEU A 27 -14.06 -5.11 21.76
CA LEU A 27 -13.34 -6.03 20.90
C LEU A 27 -11.88 -5.58 20.93
N ALA A 28 -11.01 -6.38 21.53
CA ALA A 28 -9.59 -6.18 21.41
C ALA A 28 -9.28 -6.36 19.93
N LEU A 29 -9.11 -5.25 19.21
CA LEU A 29 -8.61 -5.25 17.86
C LEU A 29 -7.27 -6.02 17.87
N PRO A 30 -7.05 -6.94 16.92
CA PRO A 30 -5.80 -7.69 16.87
C PRO A 30 -4.63 -6.71 16.85
N ALA A 31 -3.63 -6.97 17.69
CA ALA A 31 -2.40 -6.19 17.74
C ALA A 31 -1.78 -6.14 16.33
N GLY A 32 -1.81 -4.96 15.72
CA GLY A 32 -1.40 -4.73 14.32
C GLY A 32 -2.08 -3.55 13.63
N ASP A 33 -3.02 -2.86 14.28
CA ASP A 33 -3.68 -1.68 13.68
C ASP A 33 -2.96 -0.39 14.09
N ASP A 34 -1.86 -0.06 13.40
CA ASP A 34 -1.17 1.23 13.50
C ASP A 34 -2.03 2.38 12.91
N GLY A 35 -3.37 2.36 13.02
CA GLY A 35 -4.29 3.44 12.61
C GLY A 35 -4.12 4.00 11.19
N GLY A 36 -3.30 3.36 10.36
CA GLY A 36 -2.80 3.88 9.10
C GLY A 36 -3.60 3.37 7.91
N PHE A 37 -3.55 4.11 6.82
CA PHE A 37 -4.29 3.80 5.60
C PHE A 37 -3.42 3.96 4.34
N GLU A 38 -3.83 3.26 3.29
CA GLU A 38 -3.32 3.36 1.92
C GLU A 38 -4.41 4.00 1.05
N VAL A 39 -4.01 4.91 0.16
CA VAL A 39 -4.84 5.40 -0.95
C VAL A 39 -4.21 4.90 -2.24
N ASN A 40 -4.92 4.06 -2.99
CA ASN A 40 -4.46 3.55 -4.27
C ASN A 40 -5.57 3.73 -5.32
N THR A 41 -5.32 4.57 -6.32
CA THR A 41 -6.29 4.85 -7.39
C THR A 41 -6.07 4.00 -8.64
N ASP A 42 -5.01 3.19 -8.70
CA ASP A 42 -4.67 2.34 -9.85
C ASP A 42 -5.84 1.50 -10.38
N PRO A 43 -6.65 0.83 -9.54
CA PRO A 43 -7.72 -0.02 -10.06
C PRO A 43 -8.75 0.75 -10.90
N MET A 44 -8.99 2.02 -10.57
CA MET A 44 -9.93 2.85 -11.30
C MET A 44 -9.39 3.36 -12.63
N LEU A 45 -8.08 3.29 -12.85
CA LEU A 45 -7.48 3.63 -14.15
C LEU A 45 -7.82 2.60 -15.24
N PHE A 46 -8.26 1.41 -14.84
CA PHE A 46 -8.69 0.34 -15.74
C PHE A 46 -10.20 0.25 -15.93
N ASP A 47 -10.98 1.05 -15.18
CA ASP A 47 -12.43 1.00 -15.23
C ASP A 47 -12.95 1.84 -16.41
N ALA A 48 -13.73 1.21 -17.30
CA ALA A 48 -14.37 1.90 -18.42
C ALA A 48 -15.40 2.95 -17.96
N SER A 49 -15.94 2.84 -16.73
CA SER A 49 -16.82 3.85 -16.13
C SER A 49 -16.10 5.11 -15.64
N PHE A 50 -14.77 5.20 -15.84
CA PHE A 50 -14.06 6.48 -15.76
C PHE A 50 -14.60 7.52 -16.75
N GLU A 51 -15.48 7.13 -17.69
CA GLU A 51 -16.34 8.04 -18.46
C GLU A 51 -17.26 8.95 -17.60
N GLU A 52 -17.46 8.70 -16.29
CA GLU A 52 -18.03 9.71 -15.37
C GLU A 52 -17.08 10.90 -15.08
N GLY A 53 -15.83 10.87 -15.59
CA GLY A 53 -14.88 11.97 -15.54
C GLY A 53 -14.20 12.19 -14.17
N GLU A 54 -13.44 13.30 -14.07
CA GLU A 54 -12.75 13.75 -12.84
C GLU A 54 -13.68 13.79 -11.61
N ASP A 55 -14.98 14.02 -11.82
CA ASP A 55 -16.01 14.10 -10.78
C ASP A 55 -16.20 12.79 -9.99
N GLY A 56 -16.01 11.62 -10.62
CA GLY A 56 -16.13 10.32 -9.95
C GLY A 56 -14.91 10.01 -9.07
N HIS A 57 -13.72 10.33 -9.58
CA HIS A 57 -12.47 10.23 -8.83
C HIS A 57 -12.50 11.13 -7.59
N ASP A 58 -12.89 12.38 -7.78
CA ASP A 58 -12.84 13.38 -6.71
C ASP A 58 -13.84 13.07 -5.61
N ARG A 59 -15.07 12.65 -5.96
CA ARG A 59 -16.06 12.17 -4.99
C ARG A 59 -15.55 11.02 -4.15
N ARG A 60 -14.73 10.12 -4.73
CA ARG A 60 -14.26 8.92 -4.05
C ARG A 60 -13.00 9.16 -3.23
N PHE A 61 -12.04 9.93 -3.75
CA PHE A 61 -10.68 10.00 -3.20
C PHE A 61 -10.27 11.37 -2.66
N SER A 62 -10.91 12.49 -3.03
CA SER A 62 -10.36 13.82 -2.72
C SER A 62 -10.11 14.03 -1.23
N LEU A 63 -11.06 13.66 -0.36
CA LEU A 63 -10.89 13.79 1.08
C LEU A 63 -9.71 12.96 1.61
N ALA A 64 -9.55 11.73 1.10
CA ALA A 64 -8.47 10.83 1.50
C ALA A 64 -7.11 11.32 1.02
N ILE A 65 -7.04 11.82 -0.23
CA ILE A 65 -5.85 12.39 -0.84
C ILE A 65 -5.44 13.66 -0.10
N ASP A 66 -6.38 14.55 0.22
CA ASP A 66 -6.10 15.79 0.93
C ASP A 66 -5.63 15.52 2.36
N HIS A 67 -6.28 14.57 3.05
CA HIS A 67 -5.86 14.15 4.37
C HIS A 67 -4.44 13.56 4.34
N LEU A 68 -4.12 12.70 3.37
CA LEU A 68 -2.79 12.13 3.21
C LEU A 68 -1.75 13.21 2.89
N LYS A 69 -2.05 14.13 1.97
CA LYS A 69 -1.15 15.27 1.64
C LYS A 69 -0.92 16.20 2.83
N GLY A 70 -1.94 16.44 3.65
CA GLY A 70 -1.82 17.21 4.89
C GLY A 70 -0.97 16.51 5.96
N THR A 71 -1.00 15.17 5.97
CA THR A 71 -0.25 14.32 6.92
C THR A 71 1.21 14.14 6.50
N VAL A 72 1.46 13.92 5.21
CA VAL A 72 2.81 13.70 4.66
C VAL A 72 3.52 15.04 4.51
N LYS A 73 4.07 15.54 5.63
CA LYS A 73 4.99 16.69 5.64
C LYS A 73 6.42 16.18 5.59
N GLY A 74 7.11 16.42 4.47
CA GLY A 74 8.43 15.82 4.27
C GLY A 74 9.19 16.33 3.04
N ARG A 75 10.24 15.58 2.68
CA ARG A 75 11.14 15.92 1.58
C ARG A 75 10.49 15.63 0.22
N ALA A 76 10.85 16.44 -0.76
CA ALA A 76 10.43 16.30 -2.15
C ALA A 76 11.53 15.61 -2.98
N TYR A 77 11.12 14.65 -3.81
CA TYR A 77 12.00 13.92 -4.74
C TYR A 77 11.43 13.92 -6.16
N ASP A 78 10.90 15.07 -6.57
CA ASP A 78 10.15 15.20 -7.82
C ASP A 78 11.02 15.02 -9.07
N ASN A 79 10.35 14.64 -10.14
CA ASN A 79 10.84 14.81 -11.51
C ASN A 79 9.79 15.54 -12.35
N ASP A 80 9.83 15.42 -13.67
CA ASP A 80 8.90 16.15 -14.54
C ASP A 80 7.58 15.40 -14.77
N VAL A 81 7.52 14.12 -14.40
CA VAL A 81 6.33 13.26 -14.58
C VAL A 81 5.60 12.97 -13.28
N MET A 82 6.33 12.84 -12.18
CA MET A 82 5.82 12.35 -10.90
C MET A 82 6.28 13.24 -9.75
N ARG A 83 5.33 13.59 -8.88
CA ARG A 83 5.62 14.10 -7.55
C ARG A 83 5.88 12.93 -6.61
N LEU A 84 6.90 13.06 -5.77
CA LEU A 84 7.16 12.14 -4.66
C LEU A 84 7.44 12.95 -3.40
N ARG A 85 6.63 12.72 -2.36
CA ARG A 85 6.86 13.25 -1.01
C ARG A 85 7.07 12.10 -0.05
N VAL A 86 8.04 12.24 0.86
CA VAL A 86 8.30 11.27 1.92
C VAL A 86 8.60 12.02 3.22
N GLY A 87 7.90 11.65 4.30
CA GLY A 87 8.04 12.25 5.62
C GLY A 87 7.72 11.26 6.75
N PRO A 88 7.76 11.72 8.01
CA PRO A 88 7.48 10.85 9.16
C PRO A 88 6.07 10.27 9.17
N GLY A 89 5.10 10.97 8.56
CA GLY A 89 3.70 10.55 8.46
C GLY A 89 3.35 9.74 7.21
N GLY A 90 4.35 9.30 6.43
CA GLY A 90 4.13 8.47 5.25
C GLY A 90 4.81 8.98 3.98
N TYR A 91 4.28 8.55 2.84
CA TYR A 91 4.73 8.95 1.52
C TYR A 91 3.57 8.95 0.53
N TYR A 92 3.73 9.71 -0.55
CA TYR A 92 2.82 9.62 -1.68
C TYR A 92 3.53 9.93 -3.00
N THR A 93 2.95 9.39 -4.06
CA THR A 93 3.32 9.62 -5.46
C THR A 93 2.10 10.13 -6.21
N GLN A 94 2.26 11.13 -7.05
CA GLN A 94 1.18 11.67 -7.87
C GLN A 94 1.70 12.02 -9.27
N SER A 95 1.00 11.59 -10.31
CA SER A 95 1.28 12.05 -11.68
C SER A 95 1.04 13.55 -11.81
N GLN A 96 1.97 14.25 -12.45
CA GLN A 96 1.83 15.69 -12.70
C GLN A 96 0.93 16.00 -13.89
N ARG A 97 0.75 15.03 -14.80
CA ARG A 97 -0.08 15.19 -16.00
C ARG A 97 -1.47 14.61 -15.85
N PHE A 98 -1.61 13.62 -14.97
CA PHE A 98 -2.87 12.95 -14.71
C PHE A 98 -3.07 12.83 -13.20
N PRO A 99 -3.49 13.90 -12.50
CA PRO A 99 -3.50 13.96 -11.03
C PRO A 99 -4.33 12.87 -10.34
N ALA A 100 -5.30 12.27 -11.06
CA ALA A 100 -6.09 11.13 -10.62
C ALA A 100 -5.27 9.83 -10.48
N ALA A 101 -4.09 9.73 -11.12
CA ALA A 101 -3.11 8.68 -10.81
C ALA A 101 -2.35 9.06 -9.53
N PHE A 102 -2.82 8.53 -8.42
CA PHE A 102 -2.35 8.81 -7.08
C PHE A 102 -2.15 7.51 -6.30
N PHE A 103 -1.04 7.47 -5.57
CA PHE A 103 -0.81 6.45 -4.55
C PHE A 103 -0.17 7.07 -3.33
N GLY A 104 -0.56 6.63 -2.15
CA GLY A 104 0.24 6.89 -0.97
C GLY A 104 -0.18 6.06 0.23
N ASP A 105 0.70 6.02 1.22
CA ASP A 105 0.54 5.23 2.42
C ASP A 105 1.11 6.03 3.61
N THR A 106 0.46 5.91 4.75
CA THR A 106 0.89 6.45 6.05
C THR A 106 2.02 5.65 6.69
N ALA A 107 2.38 4.50 6.11
CA ALA A 107 3.53 3.68 6.46
C ALA A 107 4.84 4.49 6.54
N ARG A 108 5.61 4.26 7.60
CA ARG A 108 6.98 4.77 7.65
C ARG A 108 7.80 4.15 6.52
N ALA A 109 8.39 5.02 5.69
CA ALA A 109 9.25 4.62 4.60
C ALA A 109 10.73 4.88 4.91
N LYS A 110 11.60 4.00 4.41
CA LYS A 110 13.04 4.18 4.36
C LYS A 110 13.43 4.74 3.00
N VAL A 111 14.17 5.84 2.99
CA VAL A 111 14.70 6.46 1.77
C VAL A 111 16.19 6.19 1.65
N SER A 112 16.64 5.79 0.47
CA SER A 112 18.05 5.60 0.12
C SER A 112 18.36 6.27 -1.21
N PHE A 113 19.50 6.95 -1.29
CA PHE A 113 20.09 7.32 -2.57
C PHE A 113 20.94 6.17 -3.06
N VAL A 114 20.84 5.85 -4.34
CA VAL A 114 21.53 4.72 -4.96
C VAL A 114 22.27 5.18 -6.20
N THR A 115 23.19 4.35 -6.66
CA THR A 115 23.83 4.49 -7.97
C THR A 115 22.87 4.10 -9.09
N GLU A 116 23.21 4.46 -10.32
CA GLU A 116 22.43 4.06 -11.50
C GLU A 116 22.37 2.52 -11.66
N ALA A 117 23.47 1.82 -11.38
CA ALA A 117 23.53 0.36 -11.43
C ALA A 117 22.59 -0.29 -10.40
N GLU A 118 22.57 0.21 -9.16
CA GLU A 118 21.66 -0.25 -8.11
C GLU A 118 20.19 0.10 -8.43
N ALA A 119 19.95 1.24 -9.07
CA ALA A 119 18.61 1.61 -9.55
C ALA A 119 18.13 0.65 -10.64
N ALA A 120 18.99 0.32 -11.60
CA ALA A 120 18.68 -0.67 -12.64
C ALA A 120 18.38 -2.04 -12.01
N ALA A 121 19.22 -2.52 -11.08
CA ALA A 121 18.99 -3.78 -10.37
C ALA A 121 17.64 -3.79 -9.64
N THR A 122 17.32 -2.71 -8.91
CA THR A 122 16.03 -2.54 -8.21
C THR A 122 14.83 -2.63 -9.16
N VAL A 123 14.92 -2.00 -10.32
CA VAL A 123 13.85 -2.02 -11.33
C VAL A 123 13.70 -3.40 -11.94
N TRP A 124 14.81 -4.06 -12.28
CA TRP A 124 14.77 -5.41 -12.84
C TRP A 124 14.21 -6.44 -11.86
N GLU A 125 14.60 -6.35 -10.59
CA GLU A 125 14.06 -7.21 -9.53
C GLU A 125 12.56 -6.98 -9.36
N ALA A 126 12.09 -5.72 -9.31
CA ALA A 126 10.66 -5.41 -9.25
C ALA A 126 9.87 -5.96 -10.45
N VAL A 127 10.43 -5.85 -11.66
CA VAL A 127 9.84 -6.43 -12.88
C VAL A 127 9.78 -7.94 -12.79
N ALA A 128 10.83 -8.60 -12.30
CA ALA A 128 10.86 -10.05 -12.11
C ALA A 128 9.80 -10.52 -11.11
N HIS A 129 9.64 -9.83 -9.99
CA HIS A 129 8.58 -10.10 -9.01
C HIS A 129 7.18 -9.89 -9.60
N TYR A 130 6.99 -8.82 -10.37
CA TYR A 130 5.73 -8.62 -11.07
C TYR A 130 5.48 -9.73 -12.10
N ARG A 131 6.48 -10.24 -12.82
CA ARG A 131 6.28 -11.32 -13.80
C ARG A 131 6.10 -12.70 -13.15
N SER A 132 6.60 -12.90 -11.94
CA SER A 132 6.44 -14.14 -11.14
C SER A 132 5.23 -14.13 -10.20
N GLU A 133 4.34 -13.12 -10.33
CA GLU A 133 3.07 -13.03 -9.59
C GLU A 133 3.23 -12.73 -8.10
N GLU A 134 4.44 -12.40 -7.64
CA GLU A 134 4.72 -11.98 -6.26
C GLU A 134 4.38 -10.50 -5.99
N ALA A 135 4.19 -9.72 -7.05
CA ALA A 135 3.72 -8.33 -6.95
C ALA A 135 2.31 -8.15 -7.51
N ARG A 136 1.48 -7.43 -6.74
CA ARG A 136 0.11 -7.08 -7.08
C ARG A 136 0.02 -6.01 -8.15
N SER A 137 0.91 -5.02 -8.14
CA SER A 137 0.95 -4.00 -9.19
C SER A 137 2.35 -3.51 -9.48
N LEU A 138 2.54 -3.06 -10.71
CA LEU A 138 3.77 -2.43 -11.19
C LEU A 138 3.42 -1.26 -12.10
N LEU A 139 3.89 -0.07 -11.74
CA LEU A 139 3.86 1.13 -12.57
C LEU A 139 5.31 1.49 -12.93
N CYS A 140 5.59 1.67 -14.22
CA CYS A 140 6.83 2.24 -14.73
C CYS A 140 6.50 3.41 -15.65
N VAL A 141 7.14 4.57 -15.46
CA VAL A 141 7.00 5.75 -16.32
C VAL A 141 8.38 6.11 -16.88
N TYR A 142 8.55 6.03 -18.19
CA TYR A 142 9.85 6.18 -18.88
C TYR A 142 10.05 7.58 -19.46
N SER A 143 8.98 8.21 -19.96
CA SER A 143 9.05 9.55 -20.55
C SER A 143 7.99 10.49 -19.98
N GLY A 144 8.30 11.77 -20.05
CA GLY A 144 7.36 12.86 -19.83
C GLY A 144 7.05 13.62 -21.10
N GLU A 145 7.04 12.94 -22.26
CA GLU A 145 6.68 13.53 -23.54
C GLU A 145 5.16 13.57 -23.73
N GLU A 146 4.65 14.30 -24.73
CA GLU A 146 3.21 14.50 -24.98
C GLU A 146 2.40 13.20 -24.92
N VAL A 147 2.94 12.11 -25.46
CA VAL A 147 2.47 10.75 -25.21
C VAL A 147 3.36 10.11 -24.14
N PRO A 148 2.85 9.85 -22.92
CA PRO A 148 3.64 9.22 -21.88
C PRO A 148 4.04 7.81 -22.31
N ASP A 149 5.33 7.49 -22.25
CA ASP A 149 5.80 6.10 -22.34
C ASP A 149 5.74 5.48 -20.94
N PHE A 150 4.85 4.52 -20.75
CA PHE A 150 4.62 3.89 -19.45
C PHE A 150 4.18 2.43 -19.57
N PHE A 151 4.21 1.75 -18.43
CA PHE A 151 3.58 0.47 -18.20
C PHE A 151 2.83 0.53 -16.87
N LEU A 152 1.58 0.07 -16.86
CA LEU A 152 0.84 -0.19 -15.63
C LEU A 152 0.28 -1.60 -15.71
N GLY A 153 0.69 -2.44 -14.76
CA GLY A 153 0.17 -3.77 -14.53
C GLY A 153 -0.50 -3.85 -13.16
N TYR A 154 -1.70 -4.43 -13.10
CA TYR A 154 -2.46 -4.59 -11.86
C TYR A 154 -3.17 -5.94 -11.81
N ARG A 155 -3.01 -6.65 -10.69
CA ARG A 155 -3.68 -7.92 -10.40
C ARG A 155 -4.82 -7.69 -9.42
N VAL A 156 -6.02 -8.12 -9.81
CA VAL A 156 -7.20 -8.11 -8.94
C VAL A 156 -7.21 -9.35 -8.06
N ASN A 157 -6.92 -10.50 -8.67
CA ASN A 157 -6.77 -11.82 -8.07
C ASN A 157 -5.83 -12.65 -8.96
N ASP A 158 -5.64 -13.93 -8.63
CA ASP A 158 -4.72 -14.84 -9.35
C ASP A 158 -5.11 -15.04 -10.83
N ASP A 159 -6.41 -14.97 -11.15
CA ASP A 159 -6.95 -15.23 -12.49
C ASP A 159 -7.15 -13.96 -13.33
N GLN A 160 -7.12 -12.77 -12.70
CA GLN A 160 -7.50 -11.52 -13.32
C GLN A 160 -6.40 -10.46 -13.19
N ARG A 161 -5.77 -10.16 -14.33
CA ARG A 161 -4.78 -9.10 -14.47
C ARG A 161 -5.11 -8.13 -15.60
N TYR A 162 -4.74 -6.87 -15.39
CA TYR A 162 -4.88 -5.80 -16.36
C TYR A 162 -3.50 -5.20 -16.64
N GLU A 163 -3.16 -5.05 -17.92
CA GLU A 163 -1.92 -4.41 -18.35
C GLU A 163 -2.23 -3.35 -19.41
N ILE A 164 -1.60 -2.19 -19.28
CA ILE A 164 -1.63 -1.13 -20.29
C ILE A 164 -0.20 -0.61 -20.50
N GLY A 165 0.12 -0.28 -21.76
CA GLY A 165 1.46 0.15 -22.16
C GLY A 165 2.45 -1.02 -22.24
N HIS A 166 3.76 -0.70 -22.22
CA HIS A 166 4.81 -1.69 -22.47
C HIS A 166 5.99 -1.55 -21.50
N LEU A 167 6.49 -2.68 -20.99
CA LEU A 167 7.76 -2.68 -20.25
C LEU A 167 8.92 -2.48 -21.22
N THR A 168 9.79 -1.54 -20.91
CA THR A 168 11.02 -1.30 -21.68
C THR A 168 12.23 -1.82 -20.91
N ARG A 169 13.38 -1.86 -21.57
CA ARG A 169 14.66 -2.22 -20.92
C ARG A 169 15.36 -1.03 -20.26
N ALA A 170 14.81 0.18 -20.42
CA ALA A 170 15.38 1.37 -19.84
C ALA A 170 15.03 1.47 -18.35
N VAL A 171 15.91 2.10 -17.57
CA VAL A 171 15.57 2.49 -16.20
C VAL A 171 14.55 3.64 -16.27
N PRO A 172 13.35 3.49 -15.68
CA PRO A 172 12.30 4.50 -15.79
C PRO A 172 12.66 5.81 -15.07
N LEU A 173 11.88 6.87 -15.31
CA LEU A 173 11.88 8.07 -14.48
C LEU A 173 11.27 7.79 -13.11
N HIS A 174 10.26 6.92 -13.08
CA HIS A 174 9.55 6.51 -11.88
C HIS A 174 9.13 5.04 -11.99
N MET A 175 9.30 4.28 -10.92
CA MET A 175 8.72 2.95 -10.77
C MET A 175 8.04 2.85 -9.41
N ARG A 176 6.87 2.22 -9.34
CA ARG A 176 6.24 1.78 -8.11
C ARG A 176 5.82 0.33 -8.25
N VAL A 177 6.18 -0.49 -7.28
CA VAL A 177 5.72 -1.88 -7.17
C VAL A 177 5.03 -2.10 -5.83
N LEU A 178 3.89 -2.77 -5.85
CA LEU A 178 3.13 -3.18 -4.67
C LEU A 178 3.26 -4.70 -4.51
N PHE A 179 3.82 -5.13 -3.39
CA PHE A 179 4.00 -6.53 -3.03
C PHE A 179 2.85 -7.07 -2.20
N GLU A 180 2.44 -8.28 -2.52
CA GLU A 180 1.50 -9.10 -1.76
C GLU A 180 1.83 -10.57 -2.05
N ALA A 181 2.89 -11.06 -1.41
CA ALA A 181 3.47 -12.37 -1.67
C ALA A 181 3.27 -13.33 -0.48
N ALA A 182 3.31 -14.64 -0.76
CA ALA A 182 3.28 -15.68 0.26
C ALA A 182 4.56 -15.70 1.12
N GLU A 183 5.70 -15.30 0.54
CA GLU A 183 7.02 -15.30 1.17
C GLU A 183 7.58 -13.89 1.31
N VAL A 184 8.61 -13.75 2.15
CA VAL A 184 9.28 -12.46 2.34
C VAL A 184 10.05 -12.12 1.07
N VAL A 185 9.70 -10.97 0.47
CA VAL A 185 10.40 -10.46 -0.71
C VAL A 185 11.61 -9.64 -0.26
N PRO A 186 12.86 -10.02 -0.65
CA PRO A 186 14.06 -9.30 -0.23
C PRO A 186 14.05 -7.81 -0.56
N LEU A 187 13.49 -7.43 -1.72
CA LEU A 187 13.46 -6.05 -2.18
C LEU A 187 12.77 -5.08 -1.21
N VAL A 188 11.73 -5.55 -0.52
CA VAL A 188 10.96 -4.77 0.47
C VAL A 188 11.23 -5.22 1.91
N GLY A 189 11.81 -6.41 2.11
CA GLY A 189 12.10 -6.99 3.42
C GLY A 189 10.86 -7.49 4.17
N ALA A 190 9.76 -7.72 3.45
CA ALA A 190 8.47 -8.15 3.99
C ALA A 190 7.66 -8.93 2.95
N ARG A 191 6.59 -9.61 3.37
CA ARG A 191 5.63 -10.29 2.47
C ARG A 191 4.79 -9.31 1.64
N ALA A 192 4.55 -8.13 2.19
CA ALA A 192 3.78 -7.09 1.53
C ALA A 192 4.44 -5.74 1.75
N GLY A 193 4.14 -4.78 0.88
CA GLY A 193 4.59 -3.41 1.01
C GLY A 193 4.86 -2.76 -0.33
N THR A 194 5.50 -1.59 -0.29
CA THR A 194 5.76 -0.80 -1.50
C THR A 194 7.25 -0.54 -1.66
N VAL A 195 7.70 -0.64 -2.90
CA VAL A 195 8.98 -0.07 -3.32
C VAL A 195 8.73 0.94 -4.42
N ILE A 196 9.27 2.15 -4.24
CA ILE A 196 9.28 3.20 -5.24
C ILE A 196 10.71 3.49 -5.62
N TYR A 197 10.97 3.57 -6.90
CA TYR A 197 12.17 4.17 -7.44
C TYR A 197 11.82 5.47 -8.18
N GLN A 198 12.66 6.49 -8.01
CA GLN A 198 12.52 7.76 -8.70
C GLN A 198 13.87 8.35 -9.08
N ARG A 199 14.02 8.69 -10.37
CA ARG A 199 15.05 9.61 -10.84
C ARG A 199 14.54 11.03 -10.65
N THR A 200 15.20 11.81 -9.80
CA THR A 200 14.85 13.22 -9.51
C THR A 200 15.18 14.15 -10.68
N ARG A 201 14.67 15.39 -10.68
CA ARG A 201 15.04 16.42 -11.69
C ARG A 201 16.55 16.66 -11.82
N THR A 202 17.30 16.49 -10.72
CA THR A 202 18.76 16.67 -10.72
C THR A 202 19.52 15.38 -11.08
N GLY A 203 18.84 14.36 -11.60
CA GLY A 203 19.45 13.09 -12.01
C GLY A 203 19.79 12.12 -10.87
N LYS A 204 19.53 12.46 -9.60
CA LYS A 204 19.76 11.54 -8.48
C LYS A 204 18.76 10.40 -8.48
N HIS A 205 19.22 9.19 -8.17
CA HIS A 205 18.37 8.01 -8.03
C HIS A 205 17.99 7.79 -6.57
N VAL A 206 16.68 7.72 -6.31
CA VAL A 206 16.10 7.56 -4.98
C VAL A 206 15.28 6.28 -4.97
N VAL A 207 15.45 5.46 -3.95
CA VAL A 207 14.60 4.31 -3.66
C VAL A 207 13.94 4.50 -2.31
N VAL A 208 12.64 4.30 -2.27
CA VAL A 208 11.79 4.35 -1.09
C VAL A 208 11.24 2.95 -0.84
N ARG A 209 11.42 2.42 0.37
CA ARG A 209 10.92 1.11 0.78
C ARG A 209 10.00 1.27 1.98
N ALA A 210 8.82 0.69 1.91
CA ALA A 210 7.82 0.71 2.96
C ALA A 210 7.30 -0.71 3.20
N PRO A 211 7.78 -1.40 4.24
CA PRO A 211 7.35 -2.76 4.54
C PRO A 211 5.96 -2.81 5.19
N GLY A 212 5.25 -3.90 4.89
CA GLY A 212 3.86 -4.13 5.23
C GLY A 212 2.91 -3.29 4.39
N ARG A 213 1.62 -3.65 4.44
CA ARG A 213 0.56 -2.95 3.69
C ARG A 213 -0.54 -2.49 4.63
N ARG A 214 -1.11 -1.33 4.37
CA ARG A 214 -2.16 -0.72 5.21
C ARG A 214 -3.49 -1.00 4.56
N ARG A 215 -4.57 -0.94 5.34
CA ARG A 215 -5.90 -1.14 4.77
C ARG A 215 -6.14 -0.07 3.69
N PRO A 216 -6.51 -0.46 2.46
CA PRO A 216 -6.96 0.51 1.47
C PRO A 216 -8.17 1.26 2.05
N LEU A 217 -8.12 2.59 2.05
CA LEU A 217 -9.18 3.41 2.65
C LEU A 217 -10.53 3.24 1.92
N LEU A 218 -10.52 2.64 0.73
CA LEU A 218 -11.69 2.41 -0.09
C LEU A 218 -11.71 0.96 -0.58
N LEU A 219 -12.17 0.06 0.29
CA LEU A 219 -12.82 -1.17 -0.18
C LEU A 219 -14.12 -0.72 -0.86
N GLY A 220 -14.12 -0.64 -2.19
CA GLY A 220 -15.39 -0.56 -2.93
C GLY A 220 -16.28 -1.70 -2.46
N ALA A 221 -17.54 -1.38 -2.17
CA ALA A 221 -18.57 -2.35 -1.81
C ALA A 221 -18.58 -3.49 -2.84
N GLY A 222 -18.01 -4.63 -2.43
CA GLY A 222 -17.99 -5.89 -3.16
C GLY A 222 -18.48 -7.00 -2.24
N LEU A 223 -19.62 -6.77 -1.58
CA LEU A 223 -20.52 -7.84 -1.18
C LEU A 223 -21.49 -7.99 -2.35
N HIS A 224 -21.23 -8.95 -3.22
CA HIS A 224 -22.22 -9.74 -3.95
C HIS A 224 -21.57 -11.04 -4.40
#